data_AF-A0A932MYK5-F1
#
_entry.id   AF-A0A932MYK5-F1
#
_cell.length_a   1.000
_cell.length_b   1.000
_cell.length_c   1.000
_cell.angle_alpha   90.00
_cell.angle_beta   90.00
_cell.angle_gamma   90.00
#
_symmetry.space_group_name_H-M   'P 1'
#
loop_
_entity.id
_entity.type
_entity.pdbx_description
1 polymer ?
#
loop_
_entity_poly.entity_id
_entity_poly.type
_entity_poly.pdbx_seq_one_letter_code
_entity_poly.pdbx_strand_id
1 'polypeptide(L)'
;MDAPPEGVTKVEIFVASMQVHLAKLDDDHTTSDPADSSIDDDDSWESLTVNRSIDLVAHQGEGAAEVLGQLDLPEGKITQIRLQIDTSQPNTATKNGAECDLDVGKVAKKGIKINHPFKAFDVTSDHKHVVIVDFELDKSLKAIGDCFELEPKLKLHKFKLDGVDVP
;
A
#
# COMPACT_ATOMS: atom_id res chain seq x y z
N MET A 1 13.94 5.13 -8.88
CA MET A 1 13.79 3.96 -7.99
C MET A 1 14.33 4.39 -6.65
N ASP A 2 13.51 4.37 -5.62
CA ASP A 2 13.92 4.69 -4.25
C ASP A 2 14.76 3.53 -3.72
N ALA A 3 16.08 3.69 -3.74
CA ALA A 3 17.00 2.67 -3.24
C ALA A 3 16.83 2.52 -1.72
N PRO A 4 17.00 1.32 -1.15
CA PRO A 4 16.95 1.16 0.30
C PRO A 4 18.11 1.93 0.96
N PRO A 5 18.02 2.23 2.27
CA PRO A 5 19.13 2.83 3.01
C PRO A 5 20.43 2.04 2.85
N GLU A 6 21.57 2.71 2.94
CA GLU A 6 22.88 2.09 2.73
C GLU A 6 23.10 0.86 3.63
N GLY A 7 23.56 -0.23 3.01
CA GLY A 7 23.83 -1.51 3.69
C GLY A 7 22.59 -2.38 3.93
N VAL A 8 21.38 -1.88 3.66
CA VAL A 8 20.15 -2.69 3.72
C VAL A 8 20.06 -3.55 2.46
N THR A 9 19.87 -4.86 2.68
CA THR A 9 19.86 -5.88 1.61
C THR A 9 18.56 -6.67 1.54
N LYS A 10 17.74 -6.61 2.59
CA LYS A 10 16.44 -7.28 2.68
C LYS A 10 15.53 -6.52 3.64
N VAL A 11 14.25 -6.42 3.32
CA VAL A 11 13.22 -5.86 4.22
C VAL A 11 11.97 -6.70 4.08
N GLU A 12 11.72 -7.59 5.02
CA GLU A 12 10.57 -8.48 5.02
C GLU A 12 9.44 -7.89 5.86
N ILE A 13 8.31 -7.63 5.22
CA ILE A 13 7.08 -7.24 5.89
C ILE A 13 5.99 -8.28 5.67
N PHE A 14 5.21 -8.56 6.72
CA PHE A 14 4.04 -9.43 6.59
C PHE A 14 2.83 -8.60 6.20
N VAL A 15 2.32 -8.81 4.99
CA VAL A 15 1.11 -8.13 4.50
C VAL A 15 -0.10 -8.96 4.85
N ALA A 16 -1.00 -8.39 5.65
CA ALA A 16 -2.28 -9.03 6.01
C ALA A 16 -3.28 -8.90 4.85
N SER A 17 -3.52 -7.66 4.41
CA SER A 17 -4.55 -7.36 3.42
C SER A 17 -4.27 -6.06 2.67
N MET A 18 -4.97 -5.89 1.55
CA MET A 18 -5.15 -4.62 0.87
C MET A 18 -6.64 -4.32 0.86
N GLN A 19 -7.03 -3.08 1.14
CA GLN A 19 -8.42 -2.65 1.17
C GLN A 19 -8.65 -1.51 0.18
N VAL A 20 -9.82 -1.49 -0.44
CA VAL A 20 -10.24 -0.48 -1.40
C VAL A 20 -11.57 0.07 -0.93
N HIS A 21 -11.68 1.39 -0.83
CA HIS A 21 -12.93 2.07 -0.50
C HIS A 21 -13.64 2.53 -1.77
N LEU A 22 -14.95 2.26 -1.86
CA LEU A 22 -15.80 2.71 -2.97
C LEU A 22 -16.86 3.69 -2.50
N ALA A 23 -16.98 4.82 -3.20
CA ALA A 23 -18.17 5.69 -3.10
C ALA A 23 -19.16 5.33 -4.22
N LYS A 24 -20.43 5.72 -4.07
CA LYS A 24 -21.43 5.56 -5.14
C LYS A 24 -21.12 6.52 -6.29
N LEU A 25 -21.56 6.17 -7.51
CA LEU A 25 -21.31 7.00 -8.70
C LEU A 25 -21.97 8.39 -8.63
N ASP A 26 -23.08 8.51 -7.89
CA ASP A 26 -23.84 9.76 -7.71
C ASP A 26 -23.35 10.63 -6.54
N ASP A 27 -22.38 10.16 -5.75
CA ASP A 27 -21.81 10.95 -4.67
C ASP A 27 -20.79 11.96 -5.25
N ASP A 28 -21.13 13.25 -5.16
CA ASP A 28 -20.29 14.38 -5.56
C ASP A 28 -19.15 14.62 -4.55
N HIS A 29 -18.43 13.56 -4.15
CA HIS A 29 -17.17 13.67 -3.42
C HIS A 29 -16.07 14.14 -4.38
N THR A 30 -16.18 15.40 -4.82
CA THR A 30 -15.21 16.10 -5.67
C THR A 30 -13.89 16.40 -4.96
N THR A 31 -13.79 16.11 -3.66
CA THR A 31 -12.58 16.24 -2.88
C THR A 31 -12.35 14.97 -2.06
N SER A 32 -11.51 14.06 -2.57
CA SER A 32 -10.86 13.04 -1.74
C SER A 32 -9.76 13.72 -0.91
N ASP A 33 -10.15 14.52 0.08
CA ASP A 33 -9.20 15.08 1.03
C ASP A 33 -8.71 13.93 1.93
N PRO A 34 -7.40 13.58 1.92
CA PRO A 34 -6.87 12.53 2.78
C PRO A 34 -6.98 12.84 4.29
N ALA A 35 -7.33 14.08 4.66
CA ALA A 35 -7.63 14.49 6.03
C ALA A 35 -9.12 14.39 6.39
N ASP A 36 -10.01 14.06 5.44
CA ASP A 36 -11.45 13.94 5.70
C ASP A 36 -11.75 12.64 6.46
N SER A 37 -12.07 12.80 7.75
CA SER A 37 -12.44 11.70 8.65
C SER A 37 -13.90 11.26 8.49
N SER A 38 -14.70 11.93 7.66
CA SER A 38 -16.11 11.55 7.42
C SER A 38 -16.27 10.36 6.47
N ILE A 39 -15.20 9.95 5.77
CA ILE A 39 -15.16 8.78 4.87
C ILE A 39 -14.61 7.53 5.60
N ASP A 40 -14.45 7.59 6.92
CA ASP A 40 -14.13 6.41 7.75
C ASP A 40 -15.39 5.60 8.13
N ASP A 41 -16.54 5.83 7.48
CA ASP A 41 -17.68 4.91 7.56
C ASP A 41 -17.25 3.55 6.97
N ASP A 42 -17.28 2.52 7.81
CA ASP A 42 -16.76 1.17 7.51
C ASP A 42 -17.57 0.43 6.41
N ASP A 43 -18.71 0.98 5.98
CA ASP A 43 -19.71 0.30 5.15
C ASP A 43 -19.39 0.22 3.64
N SER A 44 -18.18 0.59 3.20
CA SER A 44 -17.82 0.54 1.76
C SER A 44 -16.37 0.13 1.46
N TRP A 45 -15.74 -0.61 2.37
CA TRP A 45 -14.41 -1.18 2.17
C TRP A 45 -14.47 -2.62 1.65
N GLU A 46 -13.93 -2.85 0.47
CA GLU A 46 -13.66 -4.18 -0.07
C GLU A 46 -12.24 -4.61 0.28
N SER A 47 -12.05 -5.88 0.66
CA SER A 47 -10.77 -6.37 1.19
C SER A 47 -10.21 -7.55 0.41
N LEU A 48 -8.98 -7.41 -0.07
CA LEU A 48 -8.14 -8.49 -0.57
C LEU A 48 -7.30 -9.06 0.58
N THR A 49 -7.53 -10.31 0.94
CA THR A 49 -6.66 -11.02 1.89
C THR A 49 -5.36 -11.46 1.19
N VAL A 50 -4.22 -11.17 1.81
CA VAL A 50 -2.88 -11.45 1.27
C VAL A 50 -2.14 -12.49 2.13
N ASN A 51 -2.04 -12.25 3.44
CA ASN A 51 -1.45 -13.13 4.45
C ASN A 51 -0.09 -13.78 4.08
N ARG A 52 0.89 -12.98 3.66
CA ARG A 52 2.24 -13.46 3.37
C ARG A 52 3.33 -12.40 3.57
N SER A 53 4.56 -12.88 3.74
CA SER A 53 5.76 -12.03 3.79
C SER A 53 6.18 -11.57 2.39
N ILE A 54 6.64 -10.33 2.29
CA ILE A 54 7.13 -9.71 1.06
C ILE A 54 8.48 -9.04 1.34
N ASP A 55 9.49 -9.36 0.53
CA ASP A 55 10.77 -8.67 0.54
C ASP A 55 10.72 -7.41 -0.33
N LEU A 56 10.60 -6.26 0.31
CA LEU A 56 10.48 -4.97 -0.38
C LEU A 56 11.74 -4.59 -1.17
N VAL A 57 12.91 -5.12 -0.83
CA VAL A 57 14.15 -4.86 -1.57
C VAL A 57 14.18 -5.64 -2.89
N ALA A 58 13.62 -6.86 -2.91
CA ALA A 58 13.51 -7.65 -4.13
C ALA A 58 12.49 -7.09 -5.14
N HIS A 59 11.50 -6.34 -4.65
CA HIS A 59 10.37 -5.86 -5.45
C HIS A 59 10.42 -4.35 -5.74
N GLN A 60 11.62 -3.80 -5.95
CA GLN A 60 11.78 -2.39 -6.30
C GLN A 60 11.51 -2.10 -7.79
N GLY A 61 10.59 -1.17 -8.06
CA GLY A 61 10.25 -0.71 -9.40
C GLY A 61 9.24 -1.59 -10.14
N GLU A 62 8.66 -1.06 -11.23
CA GLU A 62 7.53 -1.70 -11.94
C GLU A 62 7.85 -3.12 -12.45
N GLY A 63 9.06 -3.35 -12.94
CA GLY A 63 9.46 -4.64 -13.51
C GLY A 63 9.63 -5.76 -12.49
N ALA A 64 9.71 -5.43 -11.20
CA ALA A 64 9.86 -6.38 -10.10
C ALA A 64 8.63 -6.40 -9.17
N ALA A 65 7.52 -5.74 -9.54
CA ALA A 65 6.34 -5.65 -8.72
C ALA A 65 5.73 -7.03 -8.43
N GLU A 66 5.45 -7.30 -7.16
CA GLU A 66 4.78 -8.52 -6.71
C GLU A 66 3.25 -8.38 -6.82
N VAL A 67 2.59 -9.36 -7.43
CA VAL A 67 1.12 -9.36 -7.52
C VAL A 67 0.54 -9.85 -6.20
N LEU A 68 -0.09 -8.95 -5.43
CA LEU A 68 -0.71 -9.29 -4.14
C LEU A 68 -1.95 -10.17 -4.27
N GLY A 69 -2.69 -10.05 -5.38
CA GLY A 69 -3.90 -10.83 -5.65
C GLY A 69 -4.85 -10.09 -6.58
N GLN A 70 -6.10 -10.55 -6.62
CA GLN A 70 -7.20 -9.97 -7.41
C GLN A 70 -8.43 -9.82 -6.51
N LEU A 71 -9.14 -8.72 -6.67
CA LEU A 71 -10.32 -8.38 -5.89
C LEU A 71 -11.42 -7.96 -6.86
N ASP A 72 -12.55 -8.67 -6.83
CA ASP A 72 -13.74 -8.26 -7.57
C ASP A 72 -14.36 -7.08 -6.83
N LEU A 73 -14.59 -5.99 -7.56
CA LEU A 73 -15.15 -4.75 -7.01
C LEU A 73 -16.55 -4.51 -7.58
N PRO A 74 -17.52 -4.04 -6.76
CA PRO A 74 -18.79 -3.56 -7.27
C PRO A 74 -18.60 -2.26 -8.06
N GLU A 75 -19.63 -1.89 -8.83
CA GLU A 75 -19.62 -0.61 -9.53
C GLU A 75 -19.62 0.56 -8.54
N GLY A 76 -18.81 1.58 -8.80
CA GLY A 76 -18.59 2.68 -7.87
C GLY A 76 -17.38 3.53 -8.22
N LYS A 77 -16.94 4.35 -7.26
CA LYS A 77 -15.78 5.23 -7.38
C LYS A 77 -14.72 4.85 -6.37
N ILE A 78 -13.52 4.44 -6.81
CA ILE A 78 -12.42 4.22 -5.86
C ILE A 78 -11.96 5.58 -5.33
N THR A 79 -12.12 5.80 -4.03
CA THR A 79 -11.70 7.05 -3.38
C THR A 79 -10.47 6.86 -2.49
N GLN A 80 -10.23 5.64 -1.99
CA GLN A 80 -9.10 5.34 -1.12
C GLN A 80 -8.60 3.90 -1.30
N ILE A 81 -7.31 3.70 -1.05
CA ILE A 81 -6.67 2.38 -0.97
C ILE A 81 -5.84 2.34 0.30
N ARG A 82 -5.84 1.18 0.98
CA ARG A 82 -5.16 0.98 2.26
C ARG A 82 -4.42 -0.35 2.29
N LEU A 83 -3.15 -0.33 2.68
CA LEU A 83 -2.36 -1.54 2.93
C LEU A 83 -2.34 -1.85 4.42
N GLN A 84 -2.61 -3.09 4.80
CA GLN A 84 -2.48 -3.55 6.19
C GLN A 84 -1.26 -4.46 6.34
N ILE A 85 -0.33 -4.03 7.19
CA ILE A 85 0.81 -4.84 7.63
C ILE A 85 0.38 -5.56 8.92
N ASP A 86 0.64 -6.86 9.00
CA ASP A 86 0.45 -7.62 10.23
C ASP A 86 1.63 -7.39 11.18
N THR A 87 1.42 -6.53 12.18
CA THR A 87 2.42 -6.22 13.20
C THR A 87 2.54 -7.30 14.28
N SER A 88 1.71 -8.35 14.24
CA SER A 88 1.81 -9.52 15.13
C SER A 88 2.72 -10.62 14.57
N GLN A 89 3.04 -10.55 13.28
CA GLN A 89 3.97 -11.43 12.60
C GLN A 89 5.38 -10.83 12.59
N PRO A 90 6.42 -11.65 12.36
CA PRO A 90 7.78 -11.15 12.19
C PRO A 90 7.86 -10.16 11.01
N ASN A 91 8.44 -9.00 11.27
CA ASN A 91 8.80 -8.00 10.27
C ASN A 91 10.27 -7.67 10.51
N THR A 92 11.15 -7.90 9.53
CA THR A 92 12.61 -7.88 9.73
C THR A 92 13.32 -7.07 8.65
N ALA A 93 14.53 -6.61 8.96
CA ALA A 93 15.45 -6.03 8.00
C ALA A 93 16.81 -6.71 8.10
N THR A 94 17.49 -6.86 6.97
CA THR A 94 18.88 -7.32 6.92
C THR A 94 19.80 -6.17 6.53
N LYS A 95 20.69 -5.78 7.45
CA LYS A 95 21.70 -4.74 7.24
C LYS A 95 23.09 -5.31 7.40
N ASN A 96 23.95 -5.12 6.41
CA ASN A 96 25.34 -5.62 6.42
C ASN A 96 25.45 -7.12 6.77
N GLY A 97 24.47 -7.92 6.34
CA GLY A 97 24.40 -9.36 6.61
C GLY A 97 23.86 -9.75 7.98
N ALA A 98 23.52 -8.79 8.85
CA ALA A 98 22.85 -9.04 10.13
C ALA A 98 21.35 -8.78 10.00
N GLU A 99 20.54 -9.72 10.49
CA GLU A 99 19.09 -9.57 10.59
C GLU A 99 18.71 -8.87 11.91
N CYS A 100 17.71 -8.01 11.86
CA CYS A 100 17.13 -7.37 13.02
C CYS A 100 15.61 -7.20 12.88
N ASP A 101 14.90 -7.19 14.00
CA ASP A 101 13.46 -6.96 14.06
C ASP A 101 13.14 -5.49 13.81
N LEU A 102 12.22 -5.21 12.88
CA LEU A 102 11.73 -3.86 12.62
C LEU A 102 10.86 -3.39 13.78
N ASP A 103 11.11 -2.16 14.26
CA ASP A 103 10.16 -1.50 15.15
C ASP A 103 8.94 -1.04 14.33
N VAL A 104 7.84 -1.77 14.47
CA VAL A 104 6.55 -1.51 13.80
C VAL A 104 5.60 -0.67 14.65
N GLY A 105 6.07 -0.07 15.75
CA GLY A 105 5.25 0.72 16.68
C GLY A 105 4.57 1.96 16.05
N LYS A 106 5.09 2.43 14.92
CA LYS A 106 4.53 3.55 14.13
C LYS A 106 3.61 3.11 12.99
N VAL A 107 3.51 1.81 12.72
CA VAL A 107 2.61 1.29 11.69
C VAL A 107 1.16 1.50 12.16
N ALA A 108 0.36 2.13 11.32
CA ALA A 108 -1.04 2.40 11.63
C ALA A 108 -1.82 1.08 11.76
N LYS A 109 -2.42 0.84 12.94
CA LYS A 109 -3.18 -0.39 13.24
C LYS A 109 -4.35 -0.64 12.29
N LYS A 110 -4.98 0.44 11.79
CA LYS A 110 -6.08 0.38 10.83
C LYS A 110 -5.62 0.14 9.39
N GLY A 111 -4.31 0.10 9.14
CA GLY A 111 -3.70 0.10 7.81
C GLY A 111 -3.19 1.47 7.38
N ILE A 112 -2.27 1.47 6.43
CA ILE A 112 -1.59 2.65 5.87
C ILE A 112 -2.38 3.12 4.65
N LYS A 113 -3.00 4.30 4.72
CA LYS A 113 -3.69 4.92 3.58
C LYS A 113 -2.63 5.33 2.53
N ILE A 114 -2.90 5.02 1.27
CA ILE A 114 -2.01 5.40 0.16
C ILE A 114 -2.29 6.86 -0.18
N ASN A 115 -1.27 7.71 -0.03
CA ASN A 115 -1.41 9.13 -0.27
C ASN A 115 -1.25 9.42 -1.77
N HIS A 116 -2.35 9.74 -2.44
CA HIS A 116 -2.35 10.30 -3.78
C HIS A 116 -3.59 11.18 -3.96
N PRO A 117 -3.56 12.25 -4.79
CA PRO A 117 -4.79 12.84 -5.29
C PRO A 117 -5.48 11.78 -6.16
N PHE A 118 -6.32 10.95 -5.55
CA PHE A 118 -7.24 10.12 -6.29
C PHE A 118 -8.17 11.07 -7.04
N LYS A 119 -8.00 11.19 -8.36
CA LYS A 119 -9.20 11.43 -9.16
C LYS A 119 -10.01 10.17 -9.01
N ALA A 120 -11.19 10.28 -8.41
CA ALA A 120 -12.08 9.15 -8.24
C ALA A 120 -12.20 8.39 -9.56
N PHE A 121 -11.85 7.11 -9.55
CA PHE A 121 -11.90 6.26 -10.73
C PHE A 121 -13.20 5.50 -10.73
N ASP A 122 -13.96 5.61 -11.81
CA ASP A 122 -15.16 4.81 -11.99
C ASP A 122 -14.76 3.35 -12.21
N VAL A 123 -15.33 2.48 -11.39
CA VAL A 123 -15.30 1.04 -11.52
C VAL A 123 -16.62 0.65 -12.18
N THR A 124 -16.51 0.02 -13.35
CA THR A 124 -17.65 -0.58 -14.05
C THR A 124 -17.37 -2.07 -14.24
N SER A 125 -18.43 -2.85 -14.38
CA SER A 125 -18.37 -4.32 -14.41
C SER A 125 -17.61 -4.92 -15.62
N ASP A 126 -17.25 -4.10 -16.62
CA ASP A 126 -16.59 -4.50 -17.86
C ASP A 126 -15.08 -4.19 -17.91
N HIS A 127 -14.53 -3.53 -16.89
CA HIS A 127 -13.13 -3.08 -16.89
C HIS A 127 -12.23 -3.81 -15.89
N LYS A 128 -10.95 -3.95 -16.24
CA LYS A 128 -9.88 -4.44 -15.35
C LYS A 128 -9.01 -3.28 -14.91
N HIS A 129 -8.85 -3.17 -13.60
CA HIS A 129 -7.97 -2.18 -12.98
C HIS A 129 -6.69 -2.86 -12.45
N VAL A 130 -5.53 -2.31 -12.79
CA VAL A 130 -4.25 -2.70 -12.18
C VAL A 130 -3.72 -1.54 -11.38
N VAL A 131 -3.57 -1.76 -10.07
CA VAL A 131 -3.00 -0.79 -9.14
C VAL A 131 -1.58 -1.23 -8.81
N ILE A 132 -0.61 -0.34 -9.05
CA ILE A 132 0.77 -0.54 -8.63
C ILE A 132 1.05 0.46 -7.52
N VAL A 133 1.44 -0.05 -6.36
CA VAL A 133 1.76 0.74 -5.16
C VAL A 133 3.27 0.73 -4.97
N ASP A 134 3.85 1.91 -4.80
CA ASP A 134 5.26 2.07 -4.44
C ASP A 134 5.40 2.20 -2.93
N PHE A 135 6.36 1.46 -2.38
CA PHE A 135 6.77 1.54 -0.98
C PHE A 135 8.10 2.28 -0.94
N GLU A 136 8.08 3.55 -0.53
CA GLU A 136 9.27 4.40 -0.52
C GLU A 136 10.20 3.97 0.63
N LEU A 137 11.02 2.95 0.40
CA LEU A 137 11.85 2.31 1.42
C LEU A 137 12.82 3.28 2.10
N ASP A 138 13.43 4.19 1.34
CA ASP A 138 14.32 5.24 1.85
C ASP A 138 13.62 6.19 2.84
N LYS A 139 12.34 6.47 2.62
CA LYS A 139 11.50 7.33 3.46
C LYS A 139 10.78 6.58 4.57
N SER A 140 10.67 5.27 4.43
CA SER A 140 9.92 4.42 5.35
C SER A 140 10.76 3.81 6.45
N LEU A 141 12.08 3.72 6.29
CA LEU A 141 12.99 3.18 7.28
C LEU A 141 13.77 4.29 7.98
N LYS A 142 13.54 4.45 9.28
CA LYS A 142 14.32 5.36 10.14
C LYS A 142 15.30 4.57 10.98
N ALA A 143 16.59 4.87 10.87
CA ALA A 143 17.58 4.21 11.69
C ALA A 143 17.34 4.48 13.19
N ILE A 144 17.32 3.41 13.99
CA ILE A 144 17.21 3.48 15.45
C ILE A 144 18.14 2.44 16.09
N GLY A 145 19.15 2.92 16.82
CA GLY A 145 20.23 2.05 17.33
C GLY A 145 20.90 1.29 16.18
N ASP A 146 20.94 -0.04 16.29
CA ASP A 146 21.52 -0.93 15.28
C ASP A 146 20.51 -1.42 14.22
N CYS A 147 19.24 -1.02 14.33
CA CYS A 147 18.16 -1.44 13.43
C CYS A 147 17.34 -0.25 12.89
N PHE A 148 16.07 -0.48 12.55
CA PHE A 148 15.18 0.49 11.93
C PHE A 148 13.78 0.50 12.56
N GLU A 149 13.22 1.69 12.68
CA GLU A 149 11.80 1.93 12.89
C GLU A 149 11.12 2.05 11.52
N LEU A 150 9.99 1.35 11.36
CA LEU A 150 9.19 1.35 10.14
C LEU A 150 8.09 2.42 10.24
N GLU A 151 8.21 3.46 9.42
CA GLU A 151 7.19 4.49 9.18
C GLU A 151 6.72 4.46 7.72
N PRO A 152 5.81 3.54 7.34
CA PRO A 152 5.49 3.29 5.93
C PRO A 152 5.04 4.54 5.18
N LYS A 153 5.70 4.79 4.04
CA LYS A 153 5.32 5.80 3.05
C LYS A 153 4.95 5.09 1.76
N LEU A 154 3.65 5.10 1.48
CA LEU A 154 3.07 4.48 0.29
C LEU A 154 2.61 5.54 -0.70
N LYS A 155 2.84 5.28 -1.97
CA LYS A 155 2.34 6.10 -3.08
C LYS A 155 1.70 5.22 -4.14
N LEU A 156 0.66 5.75 -4.77
CA LEU A 156 0.15 5.16 -6.00
C LEU A 156 1.21 5.41 -7.10
N HIS A 157 1.82 4.34 -7.60
CA HIS A 157 2.82 4.42 -8.66
C HIS A 157 2.15 4.52 -10.03
N LYS A 158 1.22 3.61 -10.29
CA LYS A 158 0.47 3.53 -11.54
C LYS A 158 -0.92 2.97 -11.31
N PHE A 159 -1.82 3.41 -12.16
CA PHE A 159 -3.15 2.86 -12.33
C PHE A 159 -3.35 2.55 -13.81
N LYS A 160 -3.74 1.31 -14.14
CA LYS A 160 -4.05 0.91 -15.51
C LYS A 160 -5.52 0.51 -15.61
N LEU A 161 -6.21 1.04 -16.61
CA LEU A 161 -7.55 0.62 -17.02
C LEU A 161 -7.43 -0.20 -18.30
N ASP A 162 -7.81 -1.47 -18.26
CA ASP A 162 -7.68 -2.41 -19.38
C ASP A 162 -6.27 -2.45 -20.00
N GLY A 163 -5.25 -2.29 -19.15
CA GLY A 163 -3.85 -2.29 -19.55
C GLY A 163 -3.32 -0.94 -20.05
N VAL A 164 -4.13 0.12 -20.06
CA VAL A 164 -3.74 1.48 -20.45
C VAL A 164 -3.48 2.32 -19.20
N ASP A 165 -2.31 2.98 -19.14
CA ASP A 165 -1.96 3.90 -18.05
C ASP A 165 -2.98 5.07 -17.99
N VAL A 166 -3.54 5.32 -16.81
CA VAL A 166 -4.45 6.44 -16.56
C VAL A 166 -3.71 7.55 -15.79
N PRO A 167 -3.81 8.82 -16.23
CA PRO A 167 -3.11 9.96 -15.61
C PRO A 167 -3.72 10.42 -14.28
#